data_AF-A0A1K1RR08-F1
#
_entry.id   AF-A0A1K1RR08-F1
#
_cell.length_a   1.000
_cell.length_b   1.000
_cell.length_c   1.000
_cell.angle_alpha   90.00
_cell.angle_beta   90.00
_cell.angle_gamma   90.00
#
_symmetry.space_group_name_H-M   'P 1'
#
loop_
_entity.id
_entity.type
_entity.pdbx_description
1 polymer ?
#
loop_
_entity_poly.entity_id
_entity_poly.type
_entity_poly.pdbx_seq_one_letter_code
_entity_poly.pdbx_strand_id
1 'polypeptide(L)'
;MRDHVQALRTLHLQGMADALEAWQADPLNVDRPLSEALAYLIDGHSQRQNQSRADTFFRQAGLATHYSAHTFRANPATGLSSQRMDHLRGLSWIKRGQAVVITGPTNAGKTHLAAGLGHEATVHGLRCVFVRTPAMLDRCLDPDLTIAARRRYQKQLANAPLLIMDDFATEYATTEKTYLLRRLLDDRARRGLPVVVASINAVADWDGYFEDEAAREGIYSRLIDAGCHRVELRRSAPPKTAHRDHKRTRSHVTRCVKAHRSVATP
;
A
#
# COMPACT_ATOMS: atom_id res chain seq x y z
N MET A 1 20.02 -21.82 -37.75
CA MET A 1 20.15 -20.58 -36.96
C MET A 1 19.58 -20.89 -35.59
N ARG A 2 20.37 -20.82 -34.50
CA ARG A 2 19.85 -21.14 -33.16
C ARG A 2 18.77 -20.10 -32.82
N ASP A 3 17.58 -20.55 -32.49
CA ASP A 3 16.53 -19.68 -31.99
C ASP A 3 16.89 -19.23 -30.57
N HIS A 4 17.62 -18.11 -30.48
CA HIS A 4 18.10 -17.53 -29.23
C HIS A 4 16.92 -17.17 -28.31
N VAL A 5 15.76 -16.83 -28.86
CA VAL A 5 14.55 -16.55 -28.08
C VAL A 5 14.07 -17.82 -27.39
N GLN A 6 14.00 -18.94 -28.11
CA GLN A 6 13.59 -20.21 -27.53
C GLN A 6 14.58 -20.68 -26.46
N ALA A 7 15.89 -20.49 -26.67
CA ALA A 7 16.91 -20.79 -25.65
C ALA A 7 16.76 -19.93 -24.39
N LEU A 8 16.42 -18.64 -24.52
CA LEU A 8 16.15 -17.78 -23.36
C LEU A 8 14.90 -18.25 -22.60
N ARG A 9 13.85 -18.68 -23.30
CA ARG A 9 12.63 -19.21 -22.67
C ARG A 9 12.89 -20.51 -21.88
N THR A 10 13.71 -21.43 -22.39
CA THR A 10 14.07 -22.67 -21.68
C THR A 10 14.92 -22.42 -20.44
N LEU A 11 15.71 -21.33 -20.42
CA LEU A 11 16.48 -20.88 -19.25
C LEU A 11 15.64 -20.06 -18.25
N HIS A 12 14.33 -19.97 -18.42
CA HIS A 12 13.43 -19.12 -17.64
C HIS A 12 13.75 -17.61 -17.71
N LEU A 13 14.45 -17.16 -18.75
CA LEU A 13 14.79 -15.77 -19.02
C LEU A 13 13.71 -15.09 -19.90
N GLN A 14 12.43 -15.26 -19.54
CA GLN A 14 11.32 -14.86 -20.42
C GLN A 14 11.37 -13.38 -20.82
N GLY A 15 11.66 -12.47 -19.89
CA GLY A 15 11.74 -11.05 -20.24
C GLY A 15 12.92 -10.69 -21.14
N MET A 16 14.03 -11.46 -21.13
CA MET A 16 15.08 -11.28 -22.13
C MET A 16 14.62 -11.80 -23.49
N ALA A 17 13.83 -12.88 -23.53
CA ALA A 17 13.30 -13.42 -24.77
C ALA A 17 12.37 -12.42 -25.47
N ASP A 18 11.42 -11.84 -24.72
CA ASP A 18 10.48 -10.85 -25.29
C ASP A 18 11.21 -9.56 -25.70
N ALA A 19 12.18 -9.11 -24.88
CA ALA A 19 13.00 -7.95 -25.22
C ALA A 19 13.87 -8.20 -26.46
N LEU A 20 14.35 -9.43 -26.66
CA LEU A 20 15.14 -9.79 -27.85
C LEU A 20 14.28 -9.77 -29.11
N GLU A 21 13.07 -10.33 -29.05
CA GLU A 21 12.10 -10.25 -30.14
C GLU A 21 11.79 -8.78 -30.49
N ALA A 22 11.54 -7.94 -29.49
CA ALA A 22 11.27 -6.51 -29.69
C ALA A 22 12.49 -5.75 -30.26
N TRP A 23 13.69 -6.00 -29.73
CA TRP A 23 14.92 -5.36 -30.19
C TRP A 23 15.22 -5.70 -31.66
N GLN A 24 15.06 -6.97 -32.05
CA GLN A 24 15.28 -7.44 -33.42
C GLN A 24 14.23 -6.92 -34.42
N ALA A 25 13.00 -6.67 -33.96
CA ALA A 25 11.92 -6.17 -34.79
C ALA A 25 12.07 -4.67 -35.15
N ASP A 26 12.86 -3.91 -34.38
CA ASP A 26 13.07 -2.48 -34.60
C ASP A 26 14.30 -2.22 -35.50
N PRO A 27 14.12 -1.70 -36.72
CA PRO A 27 15.21 -1.44 -37.66
C PRO A 27 16.23 -0.41 -37.16
N LEU A 28 15.88 0.44 -36.18
CA LEU A 28 16.79 1.45 -35.61
C LEU A 28 17.88 0.83 -34.73
N ASN A 29 17.80 -0.47 -34.43
CA ASN A 29 18.73 -1.17 -33.56
C ASN A 29 19.87 -1.87 -34.30
N VAL A 30 19.90 -1.84 -35.64
CA VAL A 30 20.89 -2.56 -36.46
C VAL A 30 22.33 -2.13 -36.17
N ASP A 31 22.57 -0.82 -36.04
CA ASP A 31 23.91 -0.26 -35.83
C ASP A 31 24.22 0.03 -34.34
N ARG A 32 23.33 -0.37 -33.43
CA ARG A 32 23.54 -0.14 -32.00
C ARG A 32 24.56 -1.12 -31.42
N PRO A 33 25.38 -0.68 -30.46
CA PRO A 33 26.39 -1.53 -29.86
C PRO A 33 25.76 -2.67 -29.06
N LEU A 34 26.44 -3.82 -29.01
CA LEU A 34 26.00 -5.00 -28.25
C LEU A 34 25.73 -4.68 -26.77
N SER A 35 26.48 -3.76 -26.17
CA SER A 35 26.28 -3.33 -24.78
C SER A 35 24.90 -2.70 -24.55
N GLU A 36 24.37 -1.93 -25.51
CA GLU A 36 23.03 -1.36 -25.42
C GLU A 36 21.96 -2.45 -25.56
N ALA A 37 22.16 -3.38 -26.50
CA ALA A 37 21.27 -4.52 -26.65
C ALA A 37 21.21 -5.34 -25.34
N LEU A 38 22.37 -5.71 -24.79
CA LEU A 38 22.45 -6.46 -23.53
C LEU A 38 21.79 -5.72 -22.37
N ALA A 39 22.03 -4.41 -22.22
CA ALA A 39 21.37 -3.59 -21.21
C ALA A 39 19.84 -3.65 -21.35
N TYR A 40 19.32 -3.46 -22.56
CA TYR A 40 17.89 -3.53 -22.86
C TYR A 40 17.27 -4.90 -22.50
N LEU A 41 17.95 -6.00 -22.87
CA LEU A 41 17.49 -7.35 -22.54
C LEU A 41 17.46 -7.59 -21.02
N ILE A 42 18.50 -7.18 -20.31
CA ILE A 42 18.61 -7.32 -18.86
C ILE A 42 17.51 -6.51 -18.17
N ASP A 43 17.28 -5.28 -18.61
CA ASP A 43 16.24 -4.41 -18.08
C ASP A 43 14.84 -5.02 -18.31
N GLY A 44 14.56 -5.53 -19.52
CA GLY A 44 13.30 -6.21 -19.82
C GLY A 44 13.07 -7.43 -18.92
N HIS A 45 14.12 -8.20 -18.61
CA HIS A 45 14.02 -9.33 -17.68
C HIS A 45 13.78 -8.90 -16.24
N SER A 46 14.54 -7.92 -15.76
CA SER A 46 14.37 -7.34 -14.42
C SER A 46 12.95 -6.81 -14.22
N GLN A 47 12.45 -6.05 -15.20
CA GLN A 47 11.10 -5.49 -15.18
C GLN A 47 10.03 -6.59 -15.13
N ARG A 48 10.15 -7.64 -15.96
CA ARG A 48 9.21 -8.76 -15.94
C ARG A 48 9.23 -9.52 -14.61
N GLN A 49 10.40 -9.72 -14.00
CA GLN A 49 10.48 -10.34 -12.68
C GLN A 49 9.82 -9.47 -11.60
N ASN A 50 10.04 -8.16 -11.63
CA ASN A 50 9.44 -7.23 -10.67
C ASN A 50 7.91 -7.18 -10.82
N GLN A 51 7.41 -7.15 -12.06
CA GLN A 51 5.98 -7.23 -12.34
C GLN A 51 5.38 -8.55 -11.84
N SER A 52 6.03 -9.69 -12.11
CA SER A 52 5.57 -11.00 -11.64
C SER A 52 5.52 -11.09 -10.10
N ARG A 53 6.49 -10.45 -9.41
CA ARG A 53 6.48 -10.32 -7.94
C ARG A 53 5.31 -9.46 -7.47
N ALA A 54 5.03 -8.33 -8.11
CA ALA A 54 3.91 -7.45 -7.79
C ALA A 54 2.56 -8.16 -7.99
N ASP A 55 2.37 -8.83 -9.12
CA ASP A 55 1.15 -9.60 -9.43
C ASP A 55 0.93 -10.72 -8.40
N THR A 56 2.01 -11.43 -8.05
CA THR A 56 1.97 -12.47 -7.02
C THR A 56 1.63 -11.89 -5.66
N PHE A 57 2.18 -10.73 -5.31
CA PHE A 57 1.86 -10.03 -4.08
C PHE A 57 0.37 -9.69 -3.98
N PHE A 58 -0.21 -9.05 -5.01
CA PHE A 58 -1.63 -8.71 -5.01
C PHE A 58 -2.54 -9.93 -4.96
N ARG A 59 -2.21 -10.97 -5.74
CA ARG A 59 -2.95 -12.23 -5.74
C ARG A 59 -2.91 -12.92 -4.37
N GLN A 60 -1.76 -12.94 -3.70
CA GLN A 60 -1.64 -13.51 -2.36
C GLN A 60 -2.30 -12.65 -1.28
N ALA A 61 -2.30 -11.32 -1.46
CA ALA A 61 -2.95 -10.38 -0.56
C ALA A 61 -4.48 -10.39 -0.69
N GLY A 62 -5.03 -10.91 -1.80
CA GLY A 62 -6.46 -10.79 -2.12
C GLY A 62 -6.89 -9.35 -2.38
N LEU A 63 -5.97 -8.52 -2.88
CA LEU A 63 -6.19 -7.08 -3.09
C LEU A 63 -6.20 -6.74 -4.59
N ALA A 64 -6.87 -5.64 -4.92
CA ALA A 64 -6.87 -5.13 -6.29
C ALA A 64 -5.52 -4.51 -6.66
N THR A 65 -5.10 -4.70 -7.91
CA THR A 65 -3.79 -4.27 -8.43
C THR A 65 -3.63 -2.75 -8.56
N HIS A 66 -4.72 -1.98 -8.42
CA HIS A 66 -4.68 -0.51 -8.51
C HIS A 66 -4.15 0.17 -7.24
N TYR A 67 -3.95 -0.55 -6.14
CA TYR A 67 -3.32 0.01 -4.96
C TYR A 67 -1.86 0.33 -5.26
N SER A 68 -1.49 1.60 -5.14
CA SER A 68 -0.14 2.06 -5.38
C SER A 68 0.16 3.24 -4.46
N ALA A 69 1.40 3.31 -3.99
CA ALA A 69 1.88 4.48 -3.27
C ALA A 69 1.81 5.74 -4.17
N HIS A 70 1.89 5.61 -5.49
CA HIS A 70 1.76 6.74 -6.42
C HIS A 70 0.32 7.22 -6.60
N THR A 71 -0.66 6.32 -6.56
CA THR A 71 -2.09 6.68 -6.71
C THR A 71 -2.71 7.18 -5.40
N PHE A 72 -2.08 6.89 -4.25
CA PHE A 72 -2.52 7.42 -2.96
C PHE A 72 -2.33 8.94 -2.91
N ARG A 73 -3.43 9.68 -2.67
CA ARG A 73 -3.43 11.14 -2.57
C ARG A 73 -3.05 11.57 -1.16
N ALA A 74 -1.78 11.91 -0.95
CA ALA A 74 -1.32 12.55 0.27
C ALA A 74 -1.97 13.92 0.43
N ASN A 75 -2.49 14.20 1.63
CA ASN A 75 -3.04 15.49 1.99
C ASN A 75 -2.69 15.78 3.46
N PRO A 76 -1.98 16.89 3.77
CA PRO A 76 -1.70 17.29 5.14
C PRO A 76 -2.96 17.38 6.02
N ALA A 77 -4.10 17.79 5.44
CA ALA A 77 -5.38 17.85 6.15
C ALA A 77 -5.90 16.46 6.57
N THR A 78 -5.51 15.40 5.86
CA THR A 78 -5.81 14.01 6.21
C THR A 78 -4.67 13.34 6.96
N GLY A 79 -3.67 14.10 7.44
CA GLY A 79 -2.59 13.60 8.31
C GLY A 79 -1.33 13.08 7.62
N LEU A 80 -1.25 13.15 6.27
CA LEU A 80 -0.05 12.74 5.53
C LEU A 80 0.37 13.82 4.53
N SER A 81 1.48 14.50 4.79
CA SER A 81 2.05 15.48 3.85
C SER A 81 2.74 14.80 2.67
N SER A 82 2.85 15.51 1.54
CA SER A 82 3.55 15.02 0.34
C SER A 82 5.00 14.66 0.64
N GLN A 83 5.71 15.49 1.43
CA GLN A 83 7.10 15.21 1.82
C GLN A 83 7.23 13.89 2.61
N ARG A 84 6.31 13.63 3.55
CA ARG A 84 6.31 12.36 4.30
C ARG A 84 5.97 11.19 3.38
N MET A 85 5.04 11.37 2.44
CA MET A 85 4.71 10.36 1.45
C MET A 85 5.92 10.01 0.57
N ASP A 86 6.65 11.01 0.09
CA ASP A 86 7.84 10.80 -0.75
C ASP A 86 8.97 10.12 0.04
N HIS A 87 9.13 10.45 1.33
CA HIS A 87 10.06 9.72 2.20
C HIS A 87 9.69 8.23 2.34
N LEU A 88 8.40 7.92 2.48
CA LEU A 88 7.92 6.53 2.55
C LEU A 88 8.08 5.79 1.21
N ARG A 89 7.80 6.46 0.09
CA ARG A 89 8.02 5.94 -1.28
C ARG A 89 9.49 5.64 -1.57
N GLY A 90 10.40 6.40 -0.96
CA GLY A 90 11.84 6.16 -1.11
C GLY A 90 12.36 4.87 -0.47
N LEU A 91 11.52 4.12 0.27
CA LEU A 91 11.81 2.81 0.89
C LEU A 91 13.06 2.73 1.77
N SER A 92 13.72 3.85 2.07
CA SER A 92 14.96 3.87 2.86
C SER A 92 14.77 3.30 4.27
N TRP A 93 13.54 3.39 4.79
CA TRP A 93 13.10 2.81 6.07
C TRP A 93 13.13 1.27 6.06
N ILE A 94 12.93 0.62 4.90
CA ILE A 94 13.03 -0.84 4.77
C ILE A 94 14.46 -1.29 5.05
N LYS A 95 15.45 -0.63 4.41
CA LYS A 95 16.87 -0.95 4.60
C LYS A 95 17.34 -0.75 6.04
N ARG A 96 16.70 0.18 6.77
CA ARG A 96 16.96 0.44 8.19
C ARG A 96 16.16 -0.47 9.14
N GLY A 97 15.34 -1.38 8.62
CA GLY A 97 14.49 -2.26 9.44
C GLY A 97 13.42 -1.53 10.25
N GLN A 98 13.05 -0.30 9.87
CA GLN A 98 12.12 0.53 10.62
C GLN A 98 10.67 0.11 10.38
N ALA A 99 9.83 0.22 11.41
CA ALA A 99 8.41 0.00 11.28
C ALA A 99 7.68 1.22 10.69
N VAL A 100 6.56 0.98 10.00
CA VAL A 100 5.59 2.01 9.62
C VAL A 100 4.26 1.67 10.27
N VAL A 101 3.73 2.57 11.08
CA VAL A 101 2.47 2.36 11.80
C VAL A 101 1.44 3.35 11.24
N ILE A 102 0.41 2.82 10.60
CA ILE A 102 -0.64 3.58 9.94
C ILE A 102 -1.92 3.41 10.75
N THR A 103 -2.40 4.48 11.38
CA THR A 103 -3.66 4.48 12.12
C THR A 103 -4.68 5.40 11.46
N GLY A 104 -5.95 5.30 11.86
CA GLY A 104 -7.01 6.19 11.39
C GLY A 104 -8.34 5.48 11.18
N PRO A 105 -9.45 6.22 11.05
CA PRO A 105 -10.79 5.63 11.00
C PRO A 105 -11.00 4.76 9.75
N THR A 106 -12.07 3.97 9.75
CA THR A 106 -12.52 3.22 8.56
C THR A 106 -12.64 4.15 7.36
N ASN A 107 -12.25 3.65 6.18
CA ASN A 107 -12.20 4.37 4.90
C ASN A 107 -11.23 5.56 4.82
N ALA A 108 -10.25 5.67 5.73
CA ALA A 108 -9.17 6.68 5.62
C ALA A 108 -8.05 6.32 4.61
N GLY A 109 -8.14 5.15 3.95
CA GLY A 109 -7.14 4.71 2.97
C GLY A 109 -5.93 3.96 3.53
N LYS A 110 -6.00 3.46 4.77
CA LYS A 110 -4.91 2.72 5.44
C LYS A 110 -4.43 1.49 4.65
N THR A 111 -5.37 0.62 4.27
CA THR A 111 -5.07 -0.58 3.47
C THR A 111 -4.47 -0.22 2.12
N HIS A 112 -4.97 0.84 1.46
CA HIS A 112 -4.39 1.34 0.19
C HIS A 112 -2.96 1.80 0.43
N LEU A 113 -2.70 2.64 1.44
CA LEU A 113 -1.35 3.10 1.73
C LEU A 113 -0.40 1.94 2.05
N ALA A 114 -0.82 1.02 2.93
CA ALA A 114 -0.01 -0.15 3.30
C ALA A 114 0.29 -1.04 2.08
N ALA A 115 -0.74 -1.43 1.32
CA ALA A 115 -0.59 -2.23 0.11
C ALA A 115 0.21 -1.50 -0.98
N GLY A 116 0.05 -0.18 -1.08
CA GLY A 116 0.79 0.67 -2.01
C GLY A 116 2.28 0.72 -1.69
N LEU A 117 2.66 0.77 -0.41
CA LEU A 117 4.07 0.64 0.02
C LEU A 117 4.62 -0.77 -0.25
N GLY A 118 3.80 -1.80 -0.06
CA GLY A 118 4.15 -3.18 -0.43
C GLY A 118 4.39 -3.33 -1.94
N HIS A 119 3.51 -2.74 -2.74
CA HIS A 119 3.64 -2.71 -4.19
C HIS A 119 4.93 -1.98 -4.62
N GLU A 120 5.19 -0.80 -4.06
CA GLU A 120 6.43 -0.07 -4.32
C GLU A 120 7.65 -0.96 -4.00
N ALA A 121 7.65 -1.63 -2.86
CA ALA A 121 8.72 -2.57 -2.51
C ALA A 121 8.89 -3.69 -3.55
N THR A 122 7.80 -4.27 -4.08
CA THR A 122 7.88 -5.30 -5.13
C THR A 122 8.40 -4.79 -6.46
N VAL A 123 8.10 -3.54 -6.82
CA VAL A 123 8.63 -2.88 -8.01
C VAL A 123 10.14 -2.67 -7.88
N HIS A 124 10.64 -2.42 -6.67
CA HIS A 124 12.07 -2.35 -6.35
C HIS A 124 12.70 -3.72 -6.05
N GLY A 125 12.06 -4.83 -6.47
CA GLY A 125 12.60 -6.18 -6.39
C GLY A 125 12.54 -6.84 -5.00
N LEU A 126 11.89 -6.22 -4.02
CA LEU A 126 11.73 -6.79 -2.68
C LEU A 126 10.47 -7.65 -2.60
N ARG A 127 10.58 -8.84 -2.00
CA ARG A 127 9.39 -9.65 -1.72
C ARG A 127 8.62 -9.06 -0.53
N CYS A 128 7.31 -8.97 -0.68
CA CYS A 128 6.41 -8.50 0.37
C CYS A 128 5.38 -9.57 0.70
N VAL A 129 5.00 -9.67 1.98
CA VAL A 129 3.89 -10.50 2.44
C VAL A 129 2.85 -9.59 3.07
N PHE A 130 1.62 -9.63 2.58
CA PHE A 130 0.49 -8.92 3.16
C PHE A 130 -0.43 -9.93 3.85
N VAL A 131 -0.85 -9.62 5.07
CA VAL A 131 -1.78 -10.43 5.84
C VAL A 131 -2.78 -9.55 6.58
N ARG A 132 -3.99 -10.07 6.75
CA ARG A 132 -4.94 -9.58 7.75
C ARG A 132 -4.51 -10.17 9.10
N THR A 133 -4.30 -9.32 10.10
CA THR A 133 -3.69 -9.71 11.39
C THR A 133 -4.50 -10.79 12.10
N PRO A 134 -5.84 -10.68 12.25
CA PRO A 134 -6.61 -11.72 12.95
C PRO A 134 -6.52 -13.08 12.25
N ALA A 135 -6.78 -13.11 10.94
CA ALA A 135 -6.69 -14.33 10.13
C ALA A 135 -5.29 -14.96 10.13
N MET A 136 -4.23 -14.14 10.20
CA MET A 136 -2.85 -14.62 10.32
C MET A 136 -2.61 -15.32 11.65
N LEU A 137 -3.08 -14.73 12.76
CA LEU A 137 -2.94 -15.31 14.10
C LEU A 137 -3.74 -16.61 14.22
N ASP A 138 -4.97 -16.64 13.71
CA ASP A 138 -5.80 -17.84 13.67
C ASP A 138 -5.12 -18.96 12.89
N ARG A 139 -4.62 -18.66 11.68
CA ARG A 139 -3.88 -19.64 10.88
C ARG A 139 -2.60 -20.15 11.55
N CYS A 140 -1.94 -19.31 12.36
CA CYS A 140 -0.75 -19.72 13.08
C CYS A 140 -1.05 -20.71 14.22
N LEU A 141 -2.28 -20.71 14.75
CA LEU A 141 -2.72 -21.54 15.87
C LEU A 141 -3.71 -22.64 15.45
N ASP A 142 -4.17 -22.62 14.20
CA ASP A 142 -5.13 -23.55 13.63
C ASP A 142 -4.81 -25.02 13.96
N PRO A 143 -5.70 -25.71 14.72
CA PRO A 143 -5.49 -27.10 15.12
C PRO A 143 -5.59 -28.08 13.94
N ASP A 144 -6.29 -27.71 12.86
CA ASP A 144 -6.45 -28.56 11.68
C ASP A 144 -5.17 -28.57 10.82
N LEU A 145 -4.28 -27.59 11.02
CA LEU A 145 -2.97 -27.55 10.38
C LEU A 145 -1.94 -28.37 11.14
N THR A 146 -1.23 -29.22 10.39
CA THR A 146 -0.06 -29.94 10.91
C THR A 146 0.98 -28.98 11.50
N ILE A 147 1.73 -29.46 12.49
CA ILE A 147 2.81 -28.68 13.13
C ILE A 147 3.82 -28.17 12.08
N ALA A 148 4.14 -29.00 11.08
CA ALA A 148 5.04 -28.63 9.99
C ALA A 148 4.49 -27.49 9.12
N ALA A 149 3.19 -27.52 8.80
CA ALA A 149 2.53 -26.47 8.02
C ALA A 149 2.51 -25.13 8.78
N ARG A 150 2.14 -25.15 10.08
CA ARG A 150 2.18 -23.96 10.94
C ARG A 150 3.58 -23.36 11.04
N ARG A 151 4.60 -24.20 11.30
CA ARG A 151 6.01 -23.75 11.34
C ARG A 151 6.47 -23.16 10.01
N ARG A 152 6.08 -23.75 8.87
CA ARG A 152 6.41 -23.22 7.54
C ARG A 152 5.80 -21.83 7.33
N TYR A 153 4.53 -21.65 7.72
CA TYR A 153 3.85 -20.36 7.60
C TYR A 153 4.48 -19.29 8.52
N GLN A 154 4.72 -19.62 9.80
CA GLN A 154 5.40 -18.71 10.73
C GLN A 154 6.81 -18.33 10.23
N LYS A 155 7.56 -19.30 9.68
CA LYS A 155 8.88 -19.04 9.07
C LYS A 155 8.79 -18.14 7.84
N GLN A 156 7.75 -18.28 7.02
CA GLN A 156 7.49 -17.38 5.90
C GLN A 156 7.27 -15.94 6.38
N LEU A 157 6.45 -15.75 7.42
CA LEU A 157 6.20 -14.44 8.03
C LEU A 157 7.47 -13.85 8.65
N ALA A 158 8.25 -14.64 9.38
CA ALA A 158 9.49 -14.20 10.02
C ALA A 158 10.59 -13.83 9.02
N ASN A 159 10.61 -14.46 7.83
CA ASN A 159 11.66 -14.28 6.81
C ASN A 159 11.26 -13.32 5.68
N ALA A 160 10.02 -12.82 5.66
CA ALA A 160 9.58 -11.92 4.61
C ALA A 160 10.40 -10.62 4.63
N PRO A 161 11.01 -10.18 3.52
CA PRO A 161 11.75 -8.91 3.48
C PRO A 161 10.91 -7.72 3.93
N LEU A 162 9.61 -7.71 3.58
CA LEU A 162 8.62 -6.80 4.13
C LEU A 162 7.38 -7.60 4.56
N LEU A 163 6.90 -7.36 5.79
CA LEU A 163 5.63 -7.90 6.30
C LEU A 163 4.66 -6.74 6.55
N ILE A 164 3.49 -6.83 5.94
CA ILE A 164 2.39 -5.89 6.12
C ILE A 164 1.28 -6.62 6.88
N MET A 165 0.88 -6.06 8.02
CA MET A 165 -0.19 -6.54 8.88
C MET A 165 -1.32 -5.51 8.88
N ASP A 166 -2.39 -5.82 8.15
CA ASP A 166 -3.61 -5.02 8.10
C ASP A 166 -4.60 -5.47 9.18
N ASP A 167 -5.57 -4.63 9.53
CA ASP A 167 -6.51 -4.85 10.64
C ASP A 167 -5.79 -5.22 11.95
N PHE A 168 -4.73 -4.49 12.27
CA PHE A 168 -3.99 -4.71 13.50
C PHE A 168 -4.75 -4.17 14.71
N ALA A 169 -4.73 -4.92 15.82
CA ALA A 169 -5.42 -4.57 17.06
C ALA A 169 -6.90 -4.21 16.85
N THR A 170 -7.62 -4.98 16.03
CA THR A 170 -9.07 -4.82 15.78
C THR A 170 -9.93 -5.88 16.45
N GLU A 171 -9.33 -7.01 16.81
CA GLU A 171 -9.94 -8.13 17.51
C GLU A 171 -9.11 -8.46 18.75
N TYR A 172 -9.78 -8.93 19.80
CA TYR A 172 -9.11 -9.34 21.03
C TYR A 172 -8.19 -10.54 20.79
N ALA A 173 -6.91 -10.37 21.09
CA ALA A 173 -5.91 -11.42 21.02
C ALA A 173 -5.73 -12.04 22.40
N THR A 174 -5.99 -13.35 22.48
CA THR A 174 -5.68 -14.16 23.66
C THR A 174 -4.18 -14.11 23.99
N THR A 175 -3.83 -14.61 25.17
CA THR A 175 -2.46 -14.73 25.66
C THR A 175 -1.57 -15.41 24.61
N GLU A 176 -1.99 -16.56 24.09
CA GLU A 176 -1.24 -17.31 23.07
C GLU A 176 -1.04 -16.50 21.77
N LYS A 177 -2.08 -15.83 21.28
CA LYS A 177 -1.99 -14.96 20.09
C LYS A 177 -1.05 -13.78 20.32
N THR A 178 -1.11 -13.17 21.50
CA THR A 178 -0.27 -12.03 21.88
C THR A 178 1.20 -12.44 21.96
N TYR A 179 1.53 -13.56 22.61
CA TYR A 179 2.88 -14.11 22.62
C TYR A 179 3.38 -14.48 21.22
N LEU A 180 2.53 -15.05 20.36
CA LEU A 180 2.91 -15.40 19.00
C LEU A 180 3.26 -14.17 18.18
N LEU A 181 2.43 -13.13 18.24
CA LEU A 181 2.68 -11.86 17.56
C LEU A 181 3.96 -11.20 18.07
N ARG A 182 4.12 -11.15 19.39
CA ARG A 182 5.31 -10.63 20.06
C ARG A 182 6.58 -11.33 19.57
N ARG A 183 6.58 -12.66 19.57
CA ARG A 183 7.71 -13.49 19.12
C ARG A 183 8.04 -13.25 17.65
N LEU A 184 7.02 -13.15 16.78
CA LEU A 184 7.21 -12.84 15.37
C LEU A 184 7.91 -11.48 15.19
N LEU A 185 7.48 -10.45 15.91
CA LEU A 185 8.10 -9.12 15.86
C LEU A 185 9.53 -9.15 16.40
N ASP A 186 9.82 -9.92 17.45
CA ASP A 186 11.18 -10.10 17.96
C ASP A 186 12.11 -10.78 16.95
N ASP A 187 11.65 -11.86 16.30
CA ASP A 187 12.43 -12.56 15.28
C ASP A 187 12.76 -11.63 14.10
N ARG A 188 11.81 -10.78 13.71
CA ARG A 188 12.00 -9.81 12.63
C ARG A 188 12.92 -8.67 13.03
N ALA A 189 12.75 -8.11 14.23
CA ALA A 189 13.59 -7.03 14.76
C ALA A 189 15.06 -7.47 14.87
N ARG A 190 15.32 -8.69 15.37
CA ARG A 190 16.69 -9.26 15.44
C ARG A 190 17.39 -9.33 14.08
N ARG A 191 16.62 -9.43 12.99
CA ARG A 191 17.13 -9.54 11.62
C ARG A 191 17.09 -8.21 10.86
N GLY A 192 16.65 -7.14 11.50
CA GLY A 192 16.43 -5.85 10.84
C GLY A 192 15.35 -5.90 9.76
N LEU A 193 14.36 -6.78 9.87
CA LEU A 193 13.29 -6.92 8.88
C LEU A 193 12.11 -5.99 9.22
N PRO A 194 11.78 -5.02 8.35
CA PRO A 194 10.77 -4.00 8.62
C PRO A 194 9.34 -4.56 8.63
N VAL A 195 8.44 -3.85 9.30
CA VAL A 195 7.02 -4.20 9.41
C VAL A 195 6.17 -2.97 9.11
N VAL A 196 5.09 -3.16 8.35
CA VAL A 196 4.02 -2.16 8.22
C VAL A 196 2.81 -2.66 8.97
N VAL A 197 2.24 -1.81 9.82
CA VAL A 197 1.00 -2.08 10.55
C VAL A 197 -0.05 -1.09 10.10
N ALA A 198 -1.25 -1.56 9.79
CA ALA A 198 -2.42 -0.72 9.56
C ALA A 198 -3.52 -1.07 10.58
N SER A 199 -4.00 -0.08 11.33
CA SER A 199 -5.00 -0.25 12.38
C SER A 199 -6.09 0.81 12.30
N ILE A 200 -7.35 0.43 12.54
CA ILE A 200 -8.44 1.41 12.70
C ILE A 200 -8.38 2.14 14.04
N ASN A 201 -7.74 1.53 15.04
CA ASN A 201 -7.67 2.02 16.41
C ASN A 201 -6.41 2.86 16.61
N ALA A 202 -6.49 3.86 17.50
CA ALA A 202 -5.32 4.62 17.87
C ALA A 202 -4.36 3.72 18.67
N VAL A 203 -3.07 4.05 18.64
CA VAL A 203 -2.05 3.28 19.37
C VAL A 203 -2.36 3.23 20.86
N ALA A 204 -2.94 4.29 21.42
CA ALA A 204 -3.35 4.35 22.83
C ALA A 204 -4.46 3.35 23.21
N ASP A 205 -5.25 2.88 22.23
CA ASP A 205 -6.36 1.96 22.46
C ASP A 205 -5.96 0.49 22.31
N TRP A 206 -4.74 0.21 21.81
CA TRP A 206 -4.28 -1.16 21.54
C TRP A 206 -4.21 -2.01 22.80
N ASP A 207 -4.10 -1.37 23.97
CA ASP A 207 -4.10 -2.00 25.27
C ASP A 207 -5.30 -2.91 25.53
N GLY A 208 -6.48 -2.55 25.03
CA GLY A 208 -7.70 -3.35 25.18
C GLY A 208 -7.77 -4.57 24.26
N TYR A 209 -6.81 -4.76 23.36
CA TYR A 209 -6.81 -5.83 22.36
C TYR A 209 -5.80 -6.94 22.63
N PHE A 210 -4.92 -6.78 23.62
CA PHE A 210 -3.88 -7.77 23.93
C PHE A 210 -4.01 -8.21 25.39
N GLU A 211 -4.29 -9.50 25.59
CA GLU A 211 -4.53 -10.07 26.92
C GLU A 211 -3.27 -10.07 27.82
N ASP A 212 -2.12 -10.45 27.26
CA ASP A 212 -0.89 -10.56 28.04
C ASP A 212 -0.11 -9.24 28.07
N GLU A 213 0.00 -8.65 29.26
CA GLU A 213 0.61 -7.34 29.47
C GLU A 213 2.11 -7.30 29.09
N ALA A 214 2.88 -8.33 29.44
CA ALA A 214 4.32 -8.37 29.19
C ALA A 214 4.63 -8.52 27.69
N ALA A 215 3.90 -9.38 26.99
CA ALA A 215 4.00 -9.56 25.56
C ALA A 215 3.53 -8.31 24.81
N ARG A 216 2.46 -7.66 25.29
CA ARG A 216 1.97 -6.38 24.78
C ARG A 216 3.03 -5.29 24.86
N GLU A 217 3.64 -5.06 26.02
CA GLU A 217 4.74 -4.09 26.19
C GLU A 217 5.87 -4.33 25.17
N GLY A 218 6.16 -5.61 24.96
CA GLY A 218 7.10 -6.00 23.95
C GLY A 218 6.68 -5.71 22.50
N ILE A 219 5.40 -5.80 22.16
CA ILE A 219 4.87 -5.40 20.84
C ILE A 219 5.08 -3.89 20.64
N TYR A 220 4.74 -3.07 21.63
CA TYR A 220 4.98 -1.62 21.60
C TYR A 220 6.45 -1.30 21.40
N SER A 221 7.33 -1.91 22.20
CA SER A 221 8.77 -1.69 22.09
C SER A 221 9.31 -1.88 20.66
N ARG A 222 8.76 -2.83 19.89
CA ARG A 222 9.21 -3.14 18.52
C ARG A 222 8.54 -2.29 17.45
N LEU A 223 7.27 -1.93 17.63
CA LEU A 223 6.52 -1.18 16.62
C LEU A 223 6.56 0.33 16.83
N ILE A 224 6.76 0.79 18.06
CA ILE A 224 6.47 2.15 18.52
C ILE A 224 7.75 2.81 19.05
N ASP A 225 8.53 2.13 19.89
CA ASP A 225 9.66 2.75 20.61
C ASP A 225 11.00 2.60 19.87
N ALA A 226 11.16 1.55 19.06
CA ALA A 226 12.37 1.31 18.26
C ALA A 226 12.60 2.30 17.09
N GLY A 227 11.86 3.41 17.04
CA GLY A 227 11.94 4.41 15.98
C GLY A 227 11.11 4.02 14.75
N CYS A 228 9.82 4.34 14.77
CA CYS A 228 8.89 4.05 13.69
C CYS A 228 8.38 5.30 12.95
N HIS A 229 7.88 5.08 11.74
CA HIS A 229 7.16 6.10 10.97
C HIS A 229 5.67 6.02 11.31
N ARG A 230 5.17 6.95 12.12
CA ARG A 230 3.74 7.00 12.50
C ARG A 230 2.93 7.86 11.54
N VAL A 231 1.94 7.27 10.88
CA VAL A 231 1.03 7.97 9.96
C VAL A 231 -0.39 7.86 10.51
N GLU A 232 -0.88 8.95 11.08
CA GLU A 232 -2.26 9.03 11.57
C GLU A 232 -3.15 9.65 10.50
N LEU A 233 -3.89 8.80 9.78
CA LEU A 233 -4.80 9.25 8.74
C LEU A 233 -6.11 9.75 9.33
N ARG A 234 -6.65 10.81 8.75
CA ARG A 234 -7.99 11.35 9.06
C ARG A 234 -8.89 11.18 7.86
N ARG A 235 -10.21 11.15 8.07
CA ARG A 235 -11.15 11.17 6.93
C ARG A 235 -10.94 12.46 6.14
N SER A 236 -10.81 12.34 4.82
CA SER A 236 -11.08 13.48 3.96
C SER A 236 -12.54 13.86 4.14
N ALA A 237 -12.81 15.06 4.64
CA ALA A 237 -14.15 15.62 4.46
C ALA A 237 -14.47 15.59 2.96
N PRO A 238 -15.70 15.23 2.54
CA PRO A 238 -16.08 15.44 1.15
C PRO A 238 -15.80 16.90 0.79
N PRO A 239 -15.30 17.20 -0.42
CA PRO A 239 -15.13 18.58 -0.83
C PRO A 239 -16.45 19.30 -0.56
N LYS A 240 -16.40 20.42 0.17
CA LYS A 240 -17.57 21.28 0.34
C LYS A 240 -18.03 21.61 -1.07
N THR A 241 -19.10 20.96 -1.54
CA THR A 241 -19.81 21.41 -2.72
C THR A 241 -20.17 22.85 -2.41
N ALA A 242 -19.57 23.78 -3.14
CA ALA A 242 -19.96 25.18 -3.07
C ALA A 242 -21.45 25.18 -3.40
N HIS A 243 -22.28 25.30 -2.37
CA HIS A 243 -23.69 25.58 -2.53
C HIS A 243 -23.73 26.93 -3.24
N ARG A 244 -23.92 26.92 -4.56
CA ARG A 244 -24.23 28.13 -5.31
C ARG A 244 -25.55 28.61 -4.75
N ASP A 245 -25.47 29.61 -3.88
CA ASP A 245 -26.60 30.42 -3.44
C ASP A 245 -27.27 31.00 -4.69
N HIS A 246 -28.29 30.31 -5.20
CA HIS A 246 -29.30 30.94 -6.05
C HIS A 246 -30.23 31.74 -5.14
N LYS A 247 -29.71 32.83 -4.57
CA LYS A 247 -30.54 33.88 -4.00
C LYS A 247 -31.31 34.54 -5.14
N ARG A 248 -32.60 34.17 -5.22
CA ARG A 248 -33.70 34.93 -5.80
C ARG A 248 -33.43 36.44 -5.87
N THR A 249 -33.22 36.96 -7.08
CA THR A 249 -33.54 38.35 -7.43
C THR A 249 -34.98 38.39 -7.96
N ARG A 250 -35.94 38.47 -7.03
CA ARG A 250 -37.27 39.04 -7.30
C ARG A 250 -37.28 40.46 -6.75
N SER A 251 -37.19 41.45 -7.64
CA SER A 251 -37.88 42.77 -7.54
C SER A 251 -37.20 43.80 -8.44
N HIS A 252 -37.88 44.17 -9.54
CA HIS A 252 -38.14 45.56 -9.93
C HIS A 252 -38.63 45.62 -11.38
N VAL A 253 -39.95 45.48 -11.57
CA VAL A 253 -40.66 46.24 -12.60
C VAL A 253 -42.00 46.65 -12.00
N THR A 254 -42.03 47.84 -11.41
CA THR A 254 -43.28 48.52 -11.04
C THR A 254 -43.33 49.83 -11.81
N ARG A 255 -44.28 49.88 -12.75
CA ARG A 255 -45.05 51.04 -13.23
C ARG A 255 -44.33 52.39 -13.30
N CYS A 256 -44.11 52.85 -14.53
CA CYS A 256 -44.10 54.28 -14.85
C CYS A 256 -45.46 54.63 -15.48
N VAL A 257 -46.27 55.38 -14.75
CA VAL A 257 -47.50 56.04 -15.23
C VAL A 257 -47.09 57.41 -15.76
N LYS A 258 -47.42 57.74 -17.01
CA LYS A 258 -47.55 59.12 -17.46
C LYS A 258 -48.82 59.28 -18.29
N ALA A 259 -49.61 60.25 -17.86
CA ALA A 259 -50.87 60.71 -18.41
C ALA A 259 -50.67 61.72 -19.56
N HIS A 260 -51.73 61.87 -20.39
CA HIS A 260 -52.08 62.93 -21.37
C HIS A 260 -52.65 62.26 -22.64
N ARG A 261 -53.81 62.57 -23.25
CA ARG A 261 -54.84 63.64 -23.26
C ARG A 261 -56.15 62.96 -23.76
N SER A 262 -57.36 63.20 -23.23
CA SER A 262 -58.33 64.28 -23.55
C SER A 262 -58.56 64.53 -25.05
N VAL A 263 -59.73 64.13 -25.59
CA VAL A 263 -60.67 64.78 -26.58
C VAL A 263 -61.90 63.82 -26.72
N ALA A 264 -63.06 64.01 -26.04
CA ALA A 264 -64.36 64.59 -26.48
C ALA A 264 -64.76 64.21 -27.93
N THR A 265 -65.95 63.75 -28.36
CA THR A 265 -67.39 63.99 -28.06
C THR A 265 -68.20 63.18 -29.12
N PRO A 266 -69.53 63.33 -29.25
CA PRO A 266 -70.62 62.86 -28.40
C PRO A 266 -71.16 61.45 -28.78
#